data_AF-A0A6V7P5F5-F1
#
_entry.id   AF-A0A6V7P5F5-F1
#
_cell.length_a   1.000
_cell.length_b   1.000
_cell.length_c   1.000
_cell.angle_alpha   90.00
_cell.angle_beta   90.00
_cell.angle_gamma   90.00
#
_symmetry.space_group_name_H-M   'P 1'
#
loop_
_entity.id
_entity.type
_entity.pdbx_description
1 polymer ?
#
loop_
_entity_poly.entity_id
_entity_poly.type
_entity_poly.pdbx_seq_one_letter_code
_entity_poly.pdbx_strand_id
1 'polypeptide(L)'
;MKEKNLQSIEIKDMEAVVFKTLLHFVYSDALPRSEELACNGSSTVMLQHLLAAADRYGLERLKLICEDELCADIHISTAATTLVLAEQHRCGQLKTACLEFMACPDVLSAVVQTDGFEHLRISCPSALKELLEKLSKMIVIANVK
;
A
#
# COMPACT_ATOMS: atom_id res chain seq x y z
N MET A 1 -5.28 -30.28 -5.48
CA MET A 1 -6.04 -29.04 -5.81
C MET A 1 -7.37 -29.45 -6.44
N LYS A 2 -8.50 -29.09 -5.82
CA LYS A 2 -9.87 -29.47 -6.25
C LYS A 2 -10.34 -28.73 -7.52
N GLU A 3 -9.54 -27.81 -8.05
CA GLU A 3 -9.90 -26.94 -9.17
C GLU A 3 -9.57 -27.52 -10.55
N LYS A 4 -8.81 -28.63 -10.63
CA LYS A 4 -8.30 -29.18 -11.90
C LYS A 4 -9.36 -29.57 -12.94
N ASN A 5 -10.64 -29.67 -12.57
CA ASN A 5 -11.73 -30.08 -13.45
C ASN A 5 -12.93 -29.10 -13.44
N LEU A 6 -12.76 -27.88 -12.93
CA LEU A 6 -13.82 -26.87 -12.91
C LEU A 6 -13.78 -26.02 -14.18
N GLN A 7 -14.94 -25.84 -14.82
CA GLN A 7 -15.08 -24.95 -15.99
C GLN A 7 -15.20 -23.47 -15.61
N SER A 8 -15.42 -23.17 -14.33
CA SER A 8 -15.52 -21.82 -13.78
C SER A 8 -14.86 -21.76 -12.40
N ILE A 9 -14.22 -20.63 -12.11
CA ILE A 9 -13.56 -20.35 -10.83
C ILE A 9 -14.21 -19.08 -10.27
N GLU A 10 -14.75 -19.17 -9.05
CA GLU A 10 -15.31 -18.04 -8.33
C GLU A 10 -14.18 -17.26 -7.63
N ILE A 11 -14.11 -15.95 -7.87
CA ILE A 11 -13.15 -15.06 -7.22
C ILE A 11 -13.90 -14.23 -6.19
N LYS A 12 -13.53 -14.40 -4.92
CA LYS A 12 -14.09 -13.68 -3.77
C LYS A 12 -13.14 -12.59 -3.30
N ASP A 13 -13.72 -11.57 -2.64
CA ASP A 13 -12.99 -10.47 -1.99
C ASP A 13 -12.14 -9.66 -2.96
N MET A 14 -12.66 -9.42 -4.17
CA MET A 14 -12.01 -8.59 -5.18
C MET A 14 -13.06 -7.89 -6.03
N GLU A 15 -12.90 -6.59 -6.21
CA GLU A 15 -13.76 -5.84 -7.11
C GLU A 15 -13.50 -6.23 -8.57
N ALA A 16 -14.59 -6.29 -9.35
CA ALA A 16 -14.51 -6.67 -10.76
C ALA A 16 -13.57 -5.77 -11.57
N VAL A 17 -13.49 -4.48 -11.22
CA VAL A 17 -12.60 -3.52 -11.89
C VAL A 17 -11.13 -3.83 -11.59
N VAL A 18 -10.79 -4.12 -10.34
CA VAL A 18 -9.43 -4.51 -9.93
C VAL A 18 -9.01 -5.79 -10.64
N PHE A 19 -9.90 -6.79 -10.68
CA PHE A 19 -9.61 -8.05 -11.36
C PHE A 19 -9.45 -7.87 -12.88
N LYS A 20 -10.26 -7.01 -13.51
CA LYS A 20 -10.13 -6.67 -14.93
C LYS A 20 -8.77 -6.03 -15.22
N THR A 21 -8.31 -5.11 -14.37
CA THR A 21 -6.99 -4.48 -14.49
C THR A 21 -5.87 -5.50 -14.32
N LEU A 22 -5.99 -6.40 -13.35
CA LEU A 22 -5.03 -7.49 -13.15
C LEU A 22 -4.94 -8.39 -14.39
N LEU A 23 -6.09 -8.80 -14.96
CA LEU A 23 -6.11 -9.57 -16.20
C LEU A 23 -5.50 -8.80 -17.36
N HIS A 24 -5.80 -7.51 -17.50
CA HIS A 24 -5.18 -6.68 -18.53
C HIS A 24 -3.65 -6.72 -18.42
N PHE A 25 -3.10 -6.54 -17.22
CA PHE A 25 -1.66 -6.64 -16.99
C PHE A 25 -1.12 -8.03 -17.34
N VAL A 26 -1.78 -9.12 -16.92
CA VAL A 26 -1.33 -10.49 -17.22
C VAL A 26 -1.23 -10.76 -18.72
N TYR A 27 -2.14 -10.19 -19.53
CA TYR A 27 -2.17 -10.42 -20.98
C TYR A 27 -1.38 -9.40 -21.80
N SER A 28 -1.12 -8.20 -21.28
CA SER A 28 -0.46 -7.11 -22.03
C SER A 28 0.89 -6.69 -21.45
N ASP A 29 1.24 -7.16 -20.25
CA ASP A 29 2.39 -6.73 -19.46
C ASP A 29 2.41 -5.21 -19.17
N ALA A 30 1.26 -4.55 -19.31
CA ALA A 30 1.07 -3.11 -19.19
C ALA A 30 -0.09 -2.76 -18.25
N LEU A 31 0.16 -1.77 -17.39
CA LEU A 31 -0.86 -1.13 -16.58
C LEU A 31 -1.60 -0.05 -17.39
N PRO A 32 -2.92 0.09 -17.22
CA PRO A 32 -3.64 1.26 -17.71
C PRO A 32 -3.03 2.54 -17.11
N ARG A 33 -3.16 3.67 -17.80
CA ARG A 33 -2.68 4.95 -17.25
C ARG A 33 -3.38 5.26 -15.93
N SER A 34 -2.72 6.02 -15.05
CA SER A 34 -3.31 6.40 -13.74
C SER A 34 -4.68 7.09 -13.87
N GLU A 35 -4.88 7.84 -14.96
CA GLU A 35 -6.16 8.46 -15.32
C GLU A 35 -7.27 7.43 -15.59
N GLU A 36 -6.92 6.31 -16.21
CA GLU A 36 -7.82 5.20 -16.53
C GLU A 36 -8.05 4.31 -15.31
N LEU A 37 -7.09 4.25 -14.37
CA LEU A 37 -7.25 3.58 -13.08
C LEU A 37 -8.21 4.33 -12.15
N ALA A 38 -8.36 5.65 -12.31
CA ALA A 38 -9.19 6.51 -11.47
C ALA A 38 -10.70 6.47 -11.80
N CYS A 39 -11.17 5.55 -12.65
CA CYS A 39 -12.50 5.60 -13.26
C CYS A 39 -13.68 5.82 -12.28
N ASN A 40 -13.54 5.50 -10.98
CA ASN A 40 -14.61 5.69 -9.99
C ASN A 40 -14.13 6.20 -8.60
N GLY A 41 -12.93 6.79 -8.48
CA GLY A 41 -12.40 7.19 -7.17
C GLY A 41 -10.92 7.62 -7.17
N SER A 42 -10.30 7.62 -5.98
CA SER A 42 -8.87 7.93 -5.84
C SER A 42 -8.01 6.83 -6.48
N SER A 43 -7.09 7.22 -7.36
CA SER A 43 -6.12 6.32 -7.99
C SER A 43 -5.33 5.51 -6.95
N THR A 44 -5.04 6.12 -5.79
CA THR A 44 -4.37 5.48 -4.66
C THR A 44 -5.14 4.24 -4.16
N VAL A 45 -6.46 4.33 -3.99
CA VAL A 45 -7.26 3.21 -3.46
C VAL A 45 -7.28 2.04 -4.45
N MET A 46 -7.38 2.33 -5.74
CA MET A 46 -7.30 1.31 -6.78
C MET A 46 -5.94 0.62 -6.80
N LEU A 47 -4.85 1.38 -6.66
CA LEU A 47 -3.49 0.84 -6.57
C LEU A 47 -3.30 -0.03 -5.31
N GLN A 48 -3.87 0.36 -4.17
CA GLN A 48 -3.83 -0.44 -2.94
C GLN A 48 -4.52 -1.80 -3.12
N HIS A 49 -5.71 -1.83 -3.71
CA HIS A 49 -6.41 -3.09 -4.00
C HIS A 49 -5.67 -3.93 -5.05
N LEU A 50 -5.07 -3.29 -6.06
CA LEU A 50 -4.31 -3.98 -7.08
C LEU A 50 -3.01 -4.58 -6.53
N LEU A 51 -2.34 -3.89 -5.59
CA LEU A 51 -1.19 -4.40 -4.86
C LEU A 51 -1.56 -5.66 -4.06
N ALA A 52 -2.68 -5.61 -3.33
CA ALA A 52 -3.18 -6.76 -2.58
C ALA A 52 -3.52 -7.94 -3.50
N ALA A 53 -4.10 -7.66 -4.67
CA ALA A 53 -4.39 -8.65 -5.70
C ALA A 53 -3.10 -9.24 -6.29
N ALA A 54 -2.11 -8.41 -6.61
CA ALA A 54 -0.83 -8.83 -7.16
C ALA A 54 -0.09 -9.76 -6.19
N ASP A 55 -0.06 -9.44 -4.90
CA ASP A 55 0.51 -10.28 -3.85
C ASP A 55 -0.23 -11.62 -3.73
N ARG A 56 -1.58 -11.60 -3.74
CA ARG A 56 -2.41 -12.82 -3.67
C ARG A 56 -2.17 -13.79 -4.82
N TYR A 57 -1.95 -13.27 -6.04
CA TYR A 57 -1.74 -14.08 -7.25
C TYR A 57 -0.26 -14.29 -7.59
N GLY A 58 0.68 -13.80 -6.79
CA GLY A 58 2.13 -13.97 -7.01
C GLY A 58 2.67 -13.19 -8.21
N LEU A 59 2.04 -12.06 -8.56
CA LEU A 59 2.45 -11.20 -9.68
C LEU A 59 3.49 -10.17 -9.21
N GLU A 60 4.73 -10.61 -9.01
CA GLU A 60 5.79 -9.81 -8.37
C GLU A 60 6.07 -8.49 -9.12
N ARG A 61 6.14 -8.54 -10.46
CA ARG A 61 6.38 -7.32 -11.27
C ARG A 61 5.26 -6.29 -11.11
N LEU A 62 4.01 -6.74 -11.09
CA LEU A 62 2.86 -5.86 -10.87
C LEU A 62 2.89 -5.25 -9.47
N LYS A 63 3.22 -6.06 -8.47
CA LYS A 63 3.36 -5.62 -7.07
C LYS A 63 4.40 -4.51 -6.94
N LEU A 64 5.56 -4.65 -7.58
CA LEU A 64 6.60 -3.62 -7.58
C LEU A 64 6.15 -2.31 -8.26
N ILE A 65 5.41 -2.40 -9.37
CA ILE A 65 4.90 -1.19 -10.03
C ILE A 65 3.87 -0.48 -9.14
N CYS A 66 2.94 -1.22 -8.53
CA CYS A 66 2.01 -0.63 -7.57
C CYS A 66 2.75 -0.02 -6.36
N GLU A 67 3.85 -0.65 -5.92
CA GLU A 67 4.69 -0.15 -4.84
C GLU A 67 5.29 1.22 -5.19
N ASP A 68 5.85 1.37 -6.39
CA ASP A 68 6.48 2.60 -6.89
C ASP A 68 5.46 3.75 -7.03
N GLU A 69 4.31 3.47 -7.66
CA GLU A 69 3.24 4.46 -7.83
C GLU A 69 2.67 4.91 -6.47
N LEU A 70 2.50 3.99 -5.51
CA LEU A 70 2.05 4.34 -4.16
C LEU A 70 3.11 5.11 -3.36
N CYS A 71 4.40 4.90 -3.63
CA CYS A 71 5.47 5.70 -3.03
C CYS A 71 5.44 7.16 -3.51
N ALA A 72 5.09 7.39 -4.78
CA ALA A 72 4.98 8.72 -5.36
C ALA A 72 3.76 9.50 -4.82
N ASP A 73 2.69 8.80 -4.42
CA ASP A 73 1.40 9.38 -4.03
C ASP A 73 1.09 9.30 -2.52
N ILE A 74 2.12 9.37 -1.67
CA ILE A 74 1.92 9.37 -0.21
C ILE A 74 1.38 10.73 0.25
N HIS A 75 0.24 10.71 0.94
CA HIS A 75 -0.39 11.89 1.52
C HIS A 75 -0.68 11.71 3.01
N ILE A 76 -0.92 12.81 3.72
CA ILE A 76 -1.22 12.79 5.16
C ILE A 76 -2.44 11.88 5.46
N SER A 77 -3.48 11.93 4.63
CA SER A 77 -4.69 11.12 4.80
C SER A 77 -4.50 9.64 4.49
N THR A 78 -3.51 9.29 3.65
CA THR A 78 -3.31 7.92 3.13
C THR A 78 -2.04 7.25 3.68
N ALA A 79 -1.14 7.98 4.33
CA ALA A 79 0.15 7.47 4.79
C ALA A 79 -0.01 6.31 5.78
N ALA A 80 -0.91 6.45 6.77
CA ALA A 80 -1.11 5.41 7.78
C ALA A 80 -1.76 4.14 7.20
N THR A 81 -2.76 4.28 6.32
CA THR A 81 -3.42 3.13 5.69
C THR A 81 -2.49 2.44 4.69
N THR A 82 -1.68 3.20 3.96
CA THR A 82 -0.67 2.67 3.03
C THR A 82 0.47 1.95 3.77
N LEU A 83 0.88 2.45 4.95
CA LEU A 83 1.83 1.77 5.82
C LEU A 83 1.32 0.40 6.30
N VAL A 84 0.03 0.32 6.70
CA VAL A 84 -0.60 -0.96 7.06
C VAL A 84 -0.58 -1.93 5.88
N LEU A 85 -0.98 -1.45 4.69
CA LEU A 85 -0.96 -2.25 3.47
C LEU A 85 0.44 -2.79 3.16
N ALA A 86 1.46 -1.92 3.27
CA ALA A 86 2.84 -2.29 3.03
C ALA A 86 3.35 -3.36 4.00
N GLU A 87 2.99 -3.25 5.29
CA GLU A 87 3.32 -4.27 6.30
C GLU A 87 2.63 -5.61 5.98
N GLN A 88 1.33 -5.58 5.67
CA GLN A 88 0.53 -6.78 5.40
C GLN A 88 1.04 -7.57 4.18
N HIS A 89 1.39 -6.86 3.11
CA HIS A 89 1.86 -7.44 1.85
C HIS A 89 3.38 -7.50 1.75
N ARG A 90 4.12 -7.17 2.81
CA ARG A 90 5.59 -7.23 2.88
C ARG A 90 6.28 -6.39 1.79
N CYS A 91 5.74 -5.22 1.50
CA CYS A 91 6.29 -4.25 0.55
C CYS A 91 7.31 -3.35 1.28
N GLY A 92 8.58 -3.73 1.21
CA GLY A 92 9.65 -3.10 1.99
C GLY A 92 9.96 -1.65 1.58
N GLN A 93 9.87 -1.32 0.30
CA GLN A 93 10.17 0.02 -0.20
C GLN A 93 9.06 0.98 0.20
N LEU A 94 7.79 0.59 -0.01
CA LEU A 94 6.63 1.38 0.38
C LEU A 94 6.55 1.59 1.89
N LYS A 95 6.84 0.54 2.67
CA LYS A 95 6.94 0.66 4.13
C LYS A 95 7.99 1.71 4.52
N THR A 96 9.17 1.64 3.91
CA THR A 96 10.26 2.58 4.22
C THR A 96 9.88 4.01 3.84
N ALA A 97 9.30 4.22 2.66
CA ALA A 97 8.84 5.53 2.19
C ALA A 97 7.76 6.12 3.10
N CYS A 98 6.75 5.34 3.51
CA CYS A 98 5.73 5.79 4.46
C CYS A 98 6.34 6.17 5.82
N LEU A 99 7.27 5.37 6.34
CA LEU A 99 7.95 5.67 7.61
C LEU A 99 8.80 6.95 7.51
N GLU A 100 9.41 7.23 6.36
CA GLU A 100 10.18 8.46 6.12
C GLU A 100 9.29 9.68 6.02
N PHE A 101 8.19 9.56 5.29
CA PHE A 101 7.19 10.62 5.19
C PHE A 101 6.61 10.99 6.56
N MET A 102 6.26 9.97 7.36
CA MET A 102 5.72 10.15 8.71
C MET A 102 6.78 10.49 9.77
N ALA A 103 8.07 10.45 9.44
CA ALA A 103 9.13 10.82 10.38
C ALA A 103 9.20 12.35 10.62
N CYS A 104 8.60 13.16 9.73
CA CYS A 104 8.49 14.60 9.93
C CYS A 104 7.47 14.92 11.04
N PRO A 105 7.83 15.69 12.09
CA PRO A 105 6.93 15.99 13.21
C PRO A 105 5.61 16.64 12.79
N ASP A 106 5.66 17.56 11.82
CA ASP A 106 4.47 18.27 11.32
C ASP A 106 3.51 17.29 10.63
N VAL A 107 4.06 16.42 9.77
CA VAL A 107 3.30 15.36 9.09
C VAL A 107 2.72 14.39 10.10
N LEU A 108 3.54 13.91 11.05
CA LEU A 108 3.10 12.98 12.08
C LEU A 108 1.95 13.55 12.89
N SER A 109 2.04 14.82 13.30
CA SER A 109 0.99 15.48 14.08
C SER A 109 -0.36 15.51 13.35
N ALA A 110 -0.33 15.64 12.02
CA ALA A 110 -1.52 15.62 11.18
C ALA A 110 -2.00 14.18 10.92
N VAL A 111 -1.11 13.23 10.67
CA VAL A 111 -1.46 11.82 10.45
C VAL A 111 -2.09 11.20 11.70
N VAL A 112 -1.59 11.52 12.90
CA VAL A 112 -2.15 11.02 14.18
C VAL A 112 -3.61 11.44 14.37
N GLN A 113 -4.05 12.55 13.76
CA GLN A 113 -5.45 13.00 13.81
C GLN A 113 -6.36 12.30 12.79
N THR A 114 -5.79 11.48 11.90
CA THR A 114 -6.58 10.75 10.89
C THR A 114 -7.09 9.42 11.44
N ASP A 115 -8.28 9.01 10.98
CA ASP A 115 -8.84 7.69 11.29
C ASP A 115 -7.91 6.55 10.83
N GLY A 116 -7.10 6.80 9.80
CA GLY A 116 -6.11 5.85 9.29
C GLY A 116 -5.04 5.48 10.31
N PHE A 117 -4.70 6.39 11.24
CA PHE A 117 -3.71 6.12 12.28
C PHE A 117 -4.27 5.21 13.38
N GLU A 118 -5.55 5.34 13.70
CA GLU A 118 -6.22 4.41 14.62
C GLU A 118 -6.23 2.98 14.04
N HIS A 119 -6.48 2.86 12.73
CA HIS A 119 -6.37 1.57 12.05
C HIS A 119 -4.94 1.01 12.09
N LEU A 120 -3.91 1.84 11.88
CA LEU A 120 -2.50 1.44 12.02
C LEU A 120 -2.20 0.87 13.42
N ARG A 121 -2.70 1.54 14.47
CA ARG A 121 -2.48 1.13 15.86
C ARG A 121 -3.07 -0.24 16.17
N ILE A 122 -4.24 -0.55 15.62
CA ILE A 122 -4.95 -1.82 15.85
C ILE A 122 -4.37 -2.93 14.96
N SER A 123 -4.15 -2.64 13.68
CA SER A 123 -3.82 -3.67 12.67
C SER A 123 -2.35 -4.06 12.67
N CYS A 124 -1.43 -3.11 12.94
CA CYS A 124 0.01 -3.34 12.80
C CYS A 124 0.83 -2.64 13.91
N PRO A 125 0.83 -3.15 15.15
CA PRO A 125 1.61 -2.56 16.24
C PRO A 125 3.14 -2.64 16.02
N SER A 126 3.62 -3.58 15.20
CA SER A 126 5.03 -3.67 14.78
C SER A 126 5.48 -2.43 14.00
N ALA A 127 4.70 -2.04 12.98
CA ALA A 127 4.98 -0.87 12.17
C ALA A 127 4.96 0.43 12.99
N LEU A 128 4.05 0.53 13.98
CA LEU A 128 4.04 1.65 14.92
C LEU A 128 5.31 1.71 15.77
N LYS A 129 5.79 0.56 16.27
CA LYS A 129 7.04 0.49 17.01
C LYS A 129 8.24 0.94 16.16
N GLU A 130 8.31 0.52 14.91
CA GLU A 130 9.37 0.94 13.98
C GLU A 130 9.33 2.44 13.70
N LEU A 131 8.14 3.02 13.56
CA LEU A 131 7.98 4.48 13.43
C LEU A 131 8.55 5.20 14.65
N LEU A 132 8.21 4.76 15.87
CA LEU A 132 8.74 5.33 17.12
C LEU A 132 10.26 5.18 17.23
N GLU A 133 10.82 4.04 16.83
CA GLU A 133 12.26 3.83 16.77
C GLU A 133 12.93 4.79 15.77
N LYS A 134 12.30 5.05 14.62
CA LYS A 134 12.84 5.98 13.61
C LYS A 134 12.78 7.43 14.09
N LEU A 135 11.71 7.83 14.77
CA LEU A 135 11.58 9.14 15.41
C LEU A 135 12.62 9.35 16.53
N SER A 136 12.86 8.35 17.37
CA SER A 136 13.85 8.46 18.44
C SER A 136 15.27 8.66 17.90
N LYS A 137 15.64 7.96 16.81
CA LYS A 137 16.93 8.16 16.11
C LYS A 137 17.05 9.57 15.53
N MET A 138 15.99 10.11 14.92
CA MET A 138 15.98 11.47 14.37
C MET A 138 16.21 12.55 15.45
N ILE A 139 15.54 12.44 16.60
CA ILE A 139 15.69 13.39 17.71
C ILE A 139 17.11 13.36 18.28
N VAL A 140 17.70 12.17 18.43
CA VAL A 140 19.08 12.02 18.92
C VAL A 140 20.09 12.66 17.96
N ILE A 141 19.88 12.55 16.64
CA ILE A 141 20.77 13.18 15.63
C ILE A 141 20.63 14.71 15.66
N ALA A 142 19.42 15.24 15.86
CA ALA A 142 19.18 16.68 15.93
C ALA A 142 19.80 17.34 17.18
N ASN A 143 19.92 16.61 18.30
CA ASN A 143 20.53 17.11 19.55
C ASN A 143 22.06 16.96 19.60
N VAL A 144 22.69 16.34 18.60
CA VAL A 144 24.16 16.12 18.53
C VAL A 144 24.84 17.06 17.50
N LYS A 145 24.07 17.92 16.83
CA LYS A 145 24.57 19.02 15.98
C LYS A 145 24.35 20.36 16.66
#